data_AF-A0AAW5FTX5-F1
#
_entry.id   AF-A0AAW5FTX5-F1
#
_cell.length_a   1.000
_cell.length_b   1.000
_cell.length_c   1.000
_cell.angle_alpha   90.00
_cell.angle_beta   90.00
_cell.angle_gamma   90.00
#
_symmetry.space_group_name_H-M   'P 1'
#
loop_
_entity.id
_entity.type
_entity.pdbx_description
1 polymer ?
#
loop_
_entity_poly.entity_id
_entity_poly.type
_entity_poly.pdbx_seq_one_letter_code
_entity_poly.pdbx_strand_id
1 'polypeptide(L)'
;MRIGAAASSWSWAAPIAGRRPLAIAFAAAHPLQEMAGSLGDRYLRLLEEAGVLGPGLDLEGEPRVCDAAPYQTDNDEPGVSRIGDADTALDPLSSSGVQAAIQSALRAGPVVNTMLAPSSDKDAASEYWKARRSAQAATHRSWSSDRYAEAYHVHATEFWRVRATPMPPRVENALPATPLPPPDQILALSAAAELVQSPSLIGAQVVRTTFLFHPNLQEAVAFVDGVPLHAVLASMSTLSTALRTDRNLANRMEKALAVLGWLWRNGIVTAGLEAPATARRRS
;
A
#
# COMPACT_ATOMS: atom_id res chain seq x y z
N MET A 1 -25.65 -0.01 2.59
CA MET A 1 -24.98 -1.27 2.94
C MET A 1 -24.98 -1.39 4.45
N ARG A 2 -25.23 -2.59 4.99
CA ARG A 2 -25.12 -2.93 6.41
C ARG A 2 -24.07 -4.00 6.56
N ILE A 3 -23.22 -3.88 7.58
CA ILE A 3 -22.23 -4.88 7.97
C ILE A 3 -22.47 -5.21 9.44
N GLY A 4 -22.30 -6.48 9.80
CA GLY A 4 -22.54 -6.96 11.14
C GLY A 4 -21.60 -8.10 11.48
N ALA A 5 -21.15 -8.13 12.73
CA ALA A 5 -20.24 -9.13 13.27
C ALA A 5 -20.97 -9.95 14.33
N ALA A 6 -20.75 -11.26 14.30
CA ALA A 6 -21.25 -12.22 15.28
C ALA A 6 -20.06 -12.96 15.92
N ALA A 7 -20.35 -13.87 16.85
CA ALA A 7 -19.31 -14.58 17.60
C ALA A 7 -18.32 -15.31 16.69
N SER A 8 -18.78 -15.94 15.60
CA SER A 8 -17.95 -16.79 14.73
C SER A 8 -18.11 -16.49 13.24
N SER A 9 -18.66 -15.34 12.91
CA SER A 9 -18.92 -14.93 11.53
C SER A 9 -19.04 -13.41 11.42
N TRP A 10 -19.00 -12.92 10.20
CA TRP A 10 -19.50 -11.59 9.88
C TRP A 10 -20.25 -11.63 8.57
N SER A 11 -21.18 -10.70 8.40
CA SER A 11 -22.02 -10.64 7.22
C SER A 11 -22.17 -9.20 6.76
N TRP A 12 -22.53 -9.04 5.50
CA TRP A 12 -23.04 -7.76 5.00
C TRP A 12 -24.26 -7.96 4.12
N ALA A 13 -25.07 -6.91 4.04
CA ALA A 13 -26.21 -6.83 3.14
C ALA A 13 -26.20 -5.47 2.42
N ALA A 14 -26.44 -5.48 1.12
CA ALA A 14 -26.54 -4.28 0.30
C ALA A 14 -27.84 -4.31 -0.53
N PRO A 15 -28.51 -3.16 -0.70
CA PRO A 15 -29.63 -3.10 -1.62
C PRO A 15 -29.15 -3.33 -3.05
N ILE A 16 -29.83 -4.20 -3.79
CA ILE A 16 -29.75 -4.27 -5.25
C ILE A 16 -31.08 -3.75 -5.84
N ALA A 17 -31.17 -3.60 -7.17
CA ALA A 17 -32.34 -3.00 -7.79
C ALA A 17 -33.67 -3.65 -7.34
N GLY A 18 -34.61 -2.82 -6.86
CA GLY A 18 -35.90 -3.25 -6.31
C GLY A 18 -35.91 -3.39 -4.78
N ARG A 19 -36.70 -4.33 -4.27
CA ARG A 19 -36.81 -4.67 -2.82
C ARG A 19 -35.99 -5.92 -2.44
N ARG A 20 -35.00 -6.26 -3.25
CA ARG A 20 -34.15 -7.43 -3.06
C ARG A 20 -32.81 -6.97 -2.51
N PRO A 21 -32.41 -7.34 -1.29
CA PRO A 21 -31.04 -7.17 -0.83
C PRO A 21 -30.17 -8.34 -1.31
N LEU A 22 -28.93 -8.06 -1.68
CA LEU A 22 -27.87 -9.08 -1.73
C LEU A 22 -27.23 -9.15 -0.35
N ALA A 23 -27.10 -10.35 0.20
CA ALA A 23 -26.39 -10.57 1.45
C ALA A 23 -25.32 -11.65 1.28
N ILE A 24 -24.24 -11.55 2.05
CA ILE A 24 -23.15 -12.52 2.09
C ILE A 24 -22.74 -12.69 3.55
N ALA A 25 -22.50 -13.93 3.95
CA ALA A 25 -21.97 -14.31 5.25
C ALA A 25 -20.58 -14.95 5.09
N PHE A 26 -19.66 -14.61 5.99
CA PHE A 26 -18.31 -15.13 6.06
C PHE A 26 -18.14 -15.87 7.39
N ALA A 27 -17.88 -17.17 7.29
CA ALA A 27 -17.73 -18.07 8.44
C ALA A 27 -16.54 -19.01 8.21
N ALA A 28 -16.08 -19.67 9.27
CA ALA A 28 -15.14 -20.78 9.12
C ALA A 28 -15.85 -22.02 8.56
N ALA A 29 -15.17 -22.75 7.67
CA ALA A 29 -15.77 -23.89 6.96
C ALA A 29 -16.26 -25.00 7.90
N HIS A 30 -15.45 -25.37 8.90
CA HIS A 30 -15.79 -26.45 9.82
C HIS A 30 -17.00 -26.14 10.70
N PRO A 31 -17.07 -25.00 11.43
CA PRO A 31 -18.29 -24.62 12.15
C PRO A 31 -19.54 -24.56 11.27
N LEU A 32 -19.43 -24.08 10.02
CA LEU A 32 -20.57 -24.04 9.10
C LEU A 32 -21.09 -25.45 8.77
N GLN A 33 -20.20 -26.42 8.59
CA GLN A 33 -20.57 -27.81 8.28
C GLN A 33 -21.24 -28.53 9.44
N GLU A 34 -20.90 -28.17 10.68
CA GLU A 34 -21.49 -28.76 11.90
C GLU A 34 -22.87 -28.19 12.26
N MET A 35 -23.26 -27.05 11.68
CA MET A 35 -24.56 -26.44 11.95
C MET A 35 -25.71 -27.32 11.41
N ALA A 36 -26.68 -27.62 12.27
CA ALA A 36 -27.90 -28.31 11.89
C ALA A 36 -28.77 -27.49 10.94
N GLY A 37 -29.49 -28.19 10.04
CA GLY A 37 -30.43 -27.62 9.07
C GLY A 37 -29.96 -27.75 7.62
N SER A 38 -30.78 -27.27 6.70
CA SER A 38 -30.40 -27.08 5.30
C SER A 38 -29.35 -25.97 5.15
N LEU A 39 -28.74 -25.84 3.98
CA LEU A 39 -27.82 -24.72 3.72
C LEU A 39 -28.55 -23.36 3.82
N GLY A 40 -29.81 -23.30 3.39
CA GLY A 40 -30.68 -22.13 3.57
C GLY A 40 -30.85 -21.75 5.03
N ASP A 41 -31.16 -22.72 5.89
CA ASP A 41 -31.35 -22.49 7.33
C ASP A 41 -30.06 -21.99 8.00
N ARG A 42 -28.92 -22.60 7.65
CA ARG A 42 -27.60 -22.18 8.16
C ARG A 42 -27.27 -20.75 7.73
N TYR A 43 -27.47 -20.44 6.45
CA TYR A 43 -27.21 -19.13 5.88
C TYR A 43 -28.07 -18.05 6.54
N LEU A 44 -29.38 -18.28 6.69
CA LEU A 44 -30.28 -17.34 7.35
C LEU A 44 -29.89 -17.09 8.82
N ARG A 45 -29.49 -18.15 9.55
CA ARG A 45 -28.99 -18.01 10.93
C ARG A 45 -27.77 -17.09 11.02
N LEU A 46 -26.80 -17.23 10.10
CA LEU A 46 -25.61 -16.35 10.08
C LEU A 46 -25.97 -14.87 9.84
N LEU A 47 -26.95 -14.60 8.98
CA LEU A 47 -27.40 -13.24 8.70
C LEU A 47 -28.19 -12.64 9.87
N GLU A 48 -28.98 -13.46 10.55
CA GLU A 48 -29.74 -13.08 11.75
C GLU A 48 -28.81 -12.76 12.91
N GLU A 49 -27.83 -13.63 13.20
CA GLU A 49 -26.81 -13.43 14.24
C GLU A 49 -25.99 -12.15 14.00
N ALA A 50 -25.68 -11.84 12.74
CA ALA A 50 -25.00 -10.62 12.36
C ALA A 50 -25.91 -9.38 12.33
N GLY A 51 -27.24 -9.54 12.40
CA GLY A 51 -28.20 -8.43 12.42
C GLY A 51 -28.21 -7.57 11.15
N VAL A 52 -27.86 -8.14 9.98
CA VAL A 52 -27.72 -7.36 8.73
C VAL A 52 -28.99 -7.24 7.91
N LEU A 53 -29.99 -8.10 8.18
CA LEU A 53 -31.28 -8.13 7.48
C LEU A 53 -32.43 -7.66 8.37
N GLY A 54 -33.51 -7.18 7.73
CA GLY A 54 -34.79 -6.90 8.38
C GLY A 54 -35.72 -8.12 8.35
N PRO A 55 -36.79 -8.12 9.15
CA PRO A 55 -37.76 -9.22 9.18
C PRO A 55 -38.55 -9.34 7.87
N GLY A 56 -39.08 -10.53 7.59
CA GLY A 56 -40.01 -10.78 6.48
C GLY A 56 -39.38 -10.85 5.10
N LEU A 57 -38.12 -11.31 5.02
CA LEU A 57 -37.44 -11.59 3.76
C LEU A 57 -37.41 -13.08 3.48
N ASP A 58 -37.76 -13.45 2.26
CA ASP A 58 -37.67 -14.82 1.75
C ASP A 58 -36.43 -14.99 0.85
N LEU A 59 -35.86 -16.18 0.84
CA LEU A 59 -34.79 -16.53 -0.09
C LEU A 59 -35.35 -16.65 -1.51
N GLU A 60 -34.76 -15.92 -2.47
CA GLU A 60 -35.11 -16.04 -3.90
C GLU A 60 -34.63 -17.38 -4.51
N GLY A 61 -33.68 -18.04 -3.86
CA GLY A 61 -33.17 -19.35 -4.25
C GLY A 61 -32.20 -19.91 -3.22
N GLU A 62 -31.67 -21.12 -3.47
CA GLU A 62 -30.71 -21.74 -2.57
C GLU A 62 -29.40 -20.94 -2.53
N PRO A 63 -28.85 -20.64 -1.34
CA PRO A 63 -27.58 -19.94 -1.22
C PRO A 63 -26.43 -20.77 -1.79
N ARG A 64 -25.35 -20.08 -2.18
CA ARG A 64 -24.12 -20.70 -2.67
C ARG A 64 -23.00 -20.50 -1.66
N VAL A 65 -22.11 -21.48 -1.60
CA VAL A 65 -20.90 -21.42 -0.80
C VAL A 65 -19.70 -21.53 -1.73
N CYS A 66 -18.71 -20.69 -1.50
CA CYS A 66 -17.39 -20.81 -2.09
C CYS A 66 -16.34 -20.51 -1.02
N ASP A 67 -15.12 -20.97 -1.27
CA ASP A 67 -13.98 -20.54 -0.47
C ASP A 67 -13.67 -19.08 -0.80
N ALA A 68 -13.55 -18.25 0.24
CA ALA A 68 -13.21 -16.84 0.15
C ALA A 68 -11.91 -16.53 0.91
N ALA A 69 -11.10 -17.56 1.20
CA ALA A 69 -9.81 -17.40 1.84
C ALA A 69 -8.86 -16.56 0.97
N PRO A 70 -8.14 -15.59 1.56
CA PRO A 70 -7.15 -14.82 0.82
C PRO A 70 -5.97 -15.71 0.43
N TYR A 71 -5.47 -15.54 -0.79
CA TYR A 71 -4.29 -16.26 -1.28
C TYR A 71 -3.45 -15.37 -2.19
N GLN A 72 -2.21 -15.78 -2.40
CA GLN A 72 -1.33 -15.26 -3.42
C GLN A 72 -0.69 -16.46 -4.13
N THR A 73 -0.75 -16.46 -5.46
CA THR A 73 -0.15 -17.53 -6.27
C THR A 73 1.37 -17.37 -6.34
N ASP A 74 2.08 -18.49 -6.48
CA ASP A 74 3.49 -18.51 -6.87
C ASP A 74 3.59 -18.16 -8.37
N ASN A 75 4.34 -17.12 -8.72
CA ASN A 75 4.35 -16.56 -10.08
C ASN A 75 5.48 -17.05 -10.98
N ASP A 76 5.92 -18.30 -10.80
CA ASP A 76 7.10 -18.81 -11.50
C ASP A 76 6.80 -19.42 -12.88
N GLU A 77 5.56 -19.30 -13.38
CA GLU A 77 5.19 -19.82 -14.70
C GLU A 77 5.73 -18.91 -15.82
N PRO A 78 6.67 -19.38 -16.66
CA PRO A 78 7.25 -18.57 -17.71
C PRO A 78 6.20 -18.15 -18.75
N GLY A 79 6.20 -16.88 -19.12
CA GLY A 79 5.30 -16.34 -20.15
C GLY A 79 3.86 -16.08 -19.68
N VAL A 80 3.55 -16.33 -18.41
CA VAL A 80 2.22 -16.08 -17.85
C VAL A 80 2.25 -14.89 -16.89
N SER A 81 1.33 -13.95 -17.08
CA SER A 81 1.07 -12.85 -16.15
C SER A 81 -0.34 -13.00 -15.60
N ARG A 82 -0.46 -13.24 -14.30
CA ARG A 82 -1.75 -13.34 -13.60
C ARG A 82 -2.13 -11.98 -13.05
N ILE A 83 -3.41 -11.62 -13.04
CA ILE A 83 -3.94 -10.37 -12.47
C ILE A 83 -5.24 -10.64 -11.73
N GLY A 84 -5.65 -9.72 -10.84
CA GLY A 84 -6.83 -9.89 -9.99
C GLY A 84 -6.77 -11.19 -9.19
N ASP A 85 -7.91 -11.84 -9.03
CA ASP A 85 -8.00 -13.08 -8.24
C ASP A 85 -7.20 -14.24 -8.87
N ALA A 86 -6.90 -14.22 -10.17
CA ALA A 86 -6.00 -15.22 -10.76
C ALA A 86 -4.57 -15.12 -10.18
N ASP A 87 -4.21 -13.97 -9.62
CA ASP A 87 -2.94 -13.71 -8.96
C ASP A 87 -3.09 -13.78 -7.43
N THR A 88 -3.88 -12.87 -6.89
CA THR A 88 -4.00 -12.60 -5.46
C THR A 88 -5.46 -12.33 -5.13
N ALA A 89 -6.09 -13.22 -4.37
CA ALA A 89 -7.40 -12.98 -3.78
C ALA A 89 -7.23 -12.31 -2.41
N LEU A 90 -7.93 -11.19 -2.23
CA LEU A 90 -7.86 -10.40 -1.00
C LEU A 90 -8.92 -10.82 0.00
N ASP A 91 -8.72 -10.46 1.27
CA ASP A 91 -9.77 -10.63 2.27
C ASP A 91 -11.00 -9.76 1.90
N PRO A 92 -12.21 -10.34 1.90
CA PRO A 92 -13.41 -9.67 1.40
C PRO A 92 -13.92 -8.54 2.29
N LEU A 93 -13.38 -8.36 3.52
CA LEU A 93 -13.83 -7.37 4.50
C LEU A 93 -13.86 -5.93 3.96
N SER A 94 -12.94 -5.60 3.06
CA SER A 94 -12.82 -4.25 2.47
C SER A 94 -13.58 -4.05 1.16
N SER A 95 -14.25 -5.09 0.61
CA SER A 95 -14.90 -5.04 -0.71
C SER A 95 -13.99 -4.53 -1.85
N SER A 96 -12.68 -4.73 -1.73
CA SER A 96 -11.67 -4.13 -2.61
C SER A 96 -11.18 -5.03 -3.74
N GLY A 97 -11.70 -6.27 -3.87
CA GLY A 97 -11.25 -7.24 -4.88
C GLY A 97 -11.33 -6.70 -6.32
N VAL A 98 -12.48 -6.12 -6.70
CA VAL A 98 -12.66 -5.52 -8.04
C VAL A 98 -11.69 -4.36 -8.28
N GLN A 99 -11.51 -3.49 -7.28
CA GLN A 99 -10.56 -2.38 -7.38
C GLN A 99 -9.12 -2.91 -7.53
N ALA A 100 -8.73 -3.92 -6.75
CA ALA A 100 -7.41 -4.53 -6.82
C ALA A 100 -7.17 -5.23 -8.17
N ALA A 101 -8.18 -5.88 -8.74
CA ALA A 101 -8.14 -6.47 -10.06
C ALA A 101 -7.92 -5.42 -11.16
N ILE A 102 -8.63 -4.29 -11.11
CA ILE A 102 -8.42 -3.18 -12.05
C ILE A 102 -7.02 -2.59 -11.88
N GLN A 103 -6.57 -2.36 -10.64
CA GLN A 103 -5.25 -1.81 -10.39
C GLN A 103 -4.12 -2.73 -10.84
N SER A 104 -4.26 -4.05 -10.65
CA SER A 104 -3.28 -5.02 -11.15
C SER A 104 -3.26 -5.07 -12.68
N ALA A 105 -4.43 -4.99 -13.34
CA ALA A 105 -4.51 -4.88 -14.80
C ALA A 105 -3.78 -3.63 -15.33
N LEU A 106 -4.00 -2.47 -14.71
CA LEU A 106 -3.34 -1.21 -15.08
C LEU A 106 -1.81 -1.27 -14.91
N ARG A 107 -1.33 -2.01 -13.90
CA ARG A 107 0.12 -2.22 -13.67
C ARG A 107 0.71 -3.25 -14.62
N ALA A 108 -0.04 -4.29 -14.98
CA ALA A 108 0.43 -5.35 -15.86
C ALA A 108 0.68 -4.86 -17.29
N GLY A 109 -0.11 -3.90 -17.80
CA GLY A 109 0.07 -3.35 -19.14
C GLY A 109 1.50 -2.87 -19.42
N PRO A 110 2.05 -1.93 -18.65
CA PRO A 110 3.44 -1.50 -18.79
C PRO A 110 4.48 -2.60 -18.59
N VAL A 111 4.24 -3.57 -17.69
CA VAL A 111 5.12 -4.72 -17.50
C VAL A 111 5.19 -5.54 -18.78
N VAL A 112 4.04 -5.93 -19.35
CA VAL A 112 3.94 -6.68 -20.60
C VAL A 112 4.57 -5.89 -21.75
N ASN A 113 4.29 -4.57 -21.84
CA ASN A 113 4.90 -3.71 -22.84
C ASN A 113 6.44 -3.71 -22.75
N THR A 114 6.99 -3.65 -21.54
CA THR A 114 8.44 -3.71 -21.29
C THR A 114 9.01 -5.08 -21.64
N MET A 115 8.29 -6.18 -21.34
CA MET A 115 8.71 -7.54 -21.69
C MET A 115 8.81 -7.76 -23.20
N LEU A 116 7.87 -7.18 -23.96
CA LEU A 116 7.79 -7.34 -25.41
C LEU A 116 8.70 -6.38 -26.18
N ALA A 117 9.15 -5.30 -25.57
CA ALA A 117 10.02 -4.31 -26.21
C ALA A 117 11.46 -4.86 -26.38
N PRO A 118 12.04 -4.85 -27.62
CA PRO A 118 13.31 -5.51 -27.90
C PRO A 118 14.51 -5.05 -27.06
N SER A 119 14.58 -3.74 -26.75
CA SER A 119 15.70 -3.10 -26.05
C SER A 119 15.41 -2.78 -24.58
N SER A 120 14.30 -3.27 -24.04
CA SER A 120 13.89 -2.98 -22.66
C SER A 120 14.49 -3.96 -21.65
N ASP A 121 14.63 -3.48 -20.41
CA ASP A 121 15.11 -4.29 -19.28
C ASP A 121 13.99 -5.21 -18.77
N LYS A 122 13.99 -6.46 -19.27
CA LYS A 122 13.02 -7.49 -18.92
C LYS A 122 13.17 -7.95 -17.46
N ASP A 123 14.37 -7.88 -16.91
CA ASP A 123 14.62 -8.23 -15.52
C ASP A 123 14.02 -7.18 -14.59
N ALA A 124 14.13 -5.89 -14.95
CA ALA A 124 13.45 -4.82 -14.22
C ALA A 124 11.93 -4.97 -14.26
N ALA A 125 11.35 -5.35 -15.40
CA ALA A 125 9.91 -5.62 -15.50
C ALA A 125 9.48 -6.78 -14.59
N SER A 126 10.25 -7.87 -14.55
CA SER A 126 10.00 -9.02 -13.67
C SER A 126 10.09 -8.64 -12.20
N GLU A 127 11.16 -7.92 -11.82
CA GLU A 127 11.40 -7.49 -10.45
C GLU A 127 10.32 -6.51 -9.98
N TYR A 128 9.96 -5.51 -10.81
CA TYR A 128 8.86 -4.59 -10.52
C TYR A 128 7.55 -5.36 -10.28
N TRP A 129 7.22 -6.30 -11.16
CA TRP A 129 5.98 -7.06 -11.06
C TRP A 129 5.92 -7.89 -9.77
N LYS A 130 7.00 -8.62 -9.46
CA LYS A 130 7.14 -9.40 -8.22
C LYS A 130 6.99 -8.51 -6.97
N ALA A 131 7.69 -7.38 -6.95
CA ALA A 131 7.63 -6.44 -5.83
C ALA A 131 6.21 -5.87 -5.63
N ARG A 132 5.52 -5.49 -6.71
CA ARG A 132 4.18 -4.91 -6.62
C ARG A 132 3.11 -5.91 -6.16
N ARG A 133 3.20 -7.17 -6.59
CA ARG A 133 2.32 -8.25 -6.10
C ARG A 133 2.47 -8.45 -4.60
N SER A 134 3.71 -8.66 -4.15
CA SER A 134 4.01 -8.90 -2.74
C SER A 134 3.62 -7.70 -1.86
N ALA A 135 3.88 -6.48 -2.32
CA ALA A 135 3.49 -5.27 -1.59
C ALA A 135 1.96 -5.12 -1.47
N GLN A 136 1.21 -5.39 -2.55
CA GLN A 136 -0.26 -5.35 -2.52
C GLN A 136 -0.82 -6.38 -1.54
N ALA A 137 -0.39 -7.64 -1.63
CA ALA A 137 -0.85 -8.71 -0.76
C ALA A 137 -0.54 -8.42 0.72
N ALA A 138 0.69 -7.96 1.02
CA ALA A 138 1.09 -7.61 2.38
C ALA A 138 0.27 -6.44 2.95
N THR A 139 0.05 -5.39 2.15
CA THR A 139 -0.71 -4.20 2.59
C THR A 139 -2.15 -4.58 2.94
N HIS A 140 -2.84 -5.30 2.07
CA HIS A 140 -4.22 -5.71 2.32
C HIS A 140 -4.34 -6.70 3.48
N ARG A 141 -3.39 -7.62 3.63
CA ARG A 141 -3.36 -8.56 4.77
C ARG A 141 -3.17 -7.82 6.10
N SER A 142 -2.32 -6.79 6.14
CA SER A 142 -2.18 -5.93 7.32
C SER A 142 -3.50 -5.24 7.66
N TRP A 143 -4.12 -4.56 6.68
CA TRP A 143 -5.37 -3.84 6.91
C TRP A 143 -6.52 -4.75 7.38
N SER A 144 -6.64 -5.95 6.80
CA SER A 144 -7.65 -6.91 7.24
C SER A 144 -7.35 -7.41 8.65
N SER A 145 -6.09 -7.72 8.96
CA SER A 145 -5.69 -8.19 10.29
C SER A 145 -6.01 -7.17 11.38
N ASP A 146 -5.71 -5.89 11.13
CA ASP A 146 -6.03 -4.80 12.06
C ASP A 146 -7.54 -4.71 12.35
N ARG A 147 -8.38 -4.84 11.31
CA ARG A 147 -9.84 -4.85 11.47
C ARG A 147 -10.33 -6.10 12.22
N TYR A 148 -9.76 -7.27 11.95
CA TYR A 148 -10.09 -8.48 12.69
C TYR A 148 -9.65 -8.40 14.15
N ALA A 149 -8.56 -7.69 14.46
CA ALA A 149 -8.12 -7.45 15.83
C ALA A 149 -9.13 -6.60 16.62
N GLU A 150 -9.71 -5.57 16.00
CA GLU A 150 -10.79 -4.79 16.60
C GLU A 150 -12.01 -5.65 16.95
N ALA A 151 -12.44 -6.51 16.03
CA ALA A 151 -13.54 -7.43 16.29
C ALA A 151 -13.19 -8.51 17.32
N TYR A 152 -11.93 -8.97 17.35
CA TYR A 152 -11.45 -9.90 18.37
C TYR A 152 -11.53 -9.32 19.78
N HIS A 153 -11.29 -8.03 19.97
CA HIS A 153 -11.48 -7.37 21.27
C HIS A 153 -12.92 -7.45 21.79
N VAL A 154 -13.91 -7.55 20.90
CA VAL A 154 -15.33 -7.63 21.27
C VAL A 154 -15.80 -9.07 21.42
N HIS A 155 -15.42 -9.95 20.50
CA HIS A 155 -15.99 -11.30 20.41
C HIS A 155 -15.11 -12.39 21.03
N ALA A 156 -13.79 -12.19 21.10
CA ALA A 156 -12.81 -13.09 21.73
C ALA A 156 -12.92 -14.59 21.33
N THR A 157 -13.33 -14.90 20.09
CA THR A 157 -13.43 -16.29 19.60
C THR A 157 -12.30 -16.66 18.66
N GLU A 158 -12.15 -17.96 18.41
CA GLU A 158 -11.15 -18.50 17.50
C GLU A 158 -11.28 -17.95 16.06
N PHE A 159 -12.51 -17.75 15.58
CA PHE A 159 -12.76 -17.20 14.25
C PHE A 159 -12.07 -15.85 14.04
N TRP A 160 -12.15 -14.98 15.05
CA TRP A 160 -11.55 -13.65 15.06
C TRP A 160 -10.06 -13.71 15.36
N ARG A 161 -9.65 -14.53 16.34
CA ARG A 161 -8.26 -14.67 16.79
C ARG A 161 -7.31 -15.02 15.65
N VAL A 162 -7.66 -16.04 14.85
CA VAL A 162 -6.77 -16.51 13.76
C VAL A 162 -6.64 -15.48 12.65
N ARG A 163 -7.68 -14.67 12.41
CA ARG A 163 -7.72 -13.63 11.38
C ARG A 163 -7.09 -12.31 11.83
N ALA A 164 -7.02 -12.07 13.13
CA ALA A 164 -6.34 -10.95 13.77
C ALA A 164 -4.82 -11.13 13.88
N THR A 165 -4.25 -12.20 13.32
CA THR A 165 -2.81 -12.47 13.43
C THR A 165 -2.02 -11.30 12.84
N PRO A 166 -1.28 -10.53 13.66
CA PRO A 166 -0.65 -9.31 13.19
C PRO A 166 0.50 -9.67 12.24
N MET A 167 0.53 -8.97 11.10
CA MET A 167 1.79 -8.81 10.37
C MET A 167 2.65 -7.80 11.14
N PRO A 168 4.00 -7.89 11.07
CA PRO A 168 4.85 -6.88 11.67
C PRO A 168 4.36 -5.49 11.21
N PRO A 169 4.10 -4.58 12.16
CA PRO A 169 3.47 -3.32 11.86
C PRO A 169 4.27 -2.59 10.79
N ARG A 170 3.58 -2.06 9.78
CA ARG A 170 4.18 -1.06 8.90
C ARG A 170 4.49 0.12 9.81
N VAL A 171 5.78 0.33 10.14
CA VAL A 171 6.18 1.40 11.05
C VAL A 171 5.86 2.72 10.37
N GLU A 172 4.68 3.27 10.60
CA GLU A 172 4.35 4.65 10.26
C GLU A 172 5.30 5.54 11.05
N ASN A 173 6.42 5.89 10.42
CA ASN A 173 7.29 6.95 10.89
C ASN A 173 6.52 8.26 10.69
N ALA A 174 5.51 8.50 11.53
CA ALA A 174 4.97 9.82 11.75
C ALA A 174 6.08 10.61 12.46
N LEU A 175 7.02 11.12 11.67
CA LEU A 175 8.04 11.99 12.20
C LEU A 175 7.35 13.26 12.71
N PRO A 176 7.72 13.74 13.91
CA PRO A 176 7.17 14.98 14.42
C PRO A 176 7.34 16.09 13.39
N ALA A 177 6.42 17.07 13.39
CA ALA A 177 6.49 18.21 12.50
C ALA A 177 7.73 19.05 12.84
N THR A 178 8.88 18.70 12.29
CA THR A 178 10.12 19.45 12.48
C THR A 178 9.99 20.75 11.69
N PRO A 179 10.11 21.93 12.35
CA PRO A 179 10.12 23.19 11.64
C PRO A 179 11.27 23.21 10.64
N LEU A 180 11.08 23.92 9.52
CA LEU A 180 12.11 24.09 8.50
C LEU A 180 13.38 24.69 9.13
N PRO A 181 14.58 24.30 8.65
CA PRO A 181 15.82 24.89 9.14
C PRO A 181 15.86 26.40 8.83
N PRO A 182 16.58 27.19 9.65
CA PRO A 182 16.87 28.59 9.35
C PRO A 182 17.52 28.75 7.96
N PRO A 183 17.31 29.86 7.23
CA PRO A 183 17.86 30.06 5.88
C PRO A 183 19.39 29.98 5.78
N ASP A 184 20.10 30.22 6.87
CA ASP A 184 21.56 30.21 7.03
C ASP A 184 22.11 28.89 7.58
N GLN A 185 21.24 27.92 7.89
CA GLN A 185 21.65 26.61 8.38
C GLN A 185 22.45 25.85 7.31
N ILE A 186 23.66 25.42 7.68
CA ILE A 186 24.41 24.47 6.86
C ILE A 186 23.69 23.13 6.90
N LEU A 187 23.44 22.57 5.73
CA LEU A 187 22.74 21.29 5.55
C LEU A 187 23.73 20.21 5.14
N ALA A 188 23.59 19.02 5.74
CA ALA A 188 24.35 17.84 5.38
C ALA A 188 23.40 16.68 5.03
N LEU A 189 23.83 15.80 4.12
CA LEU A 189 23.12 14.56 3.85
C LEU A 189 23.37 13.57 5.01
N SER A 190 22.32 12.92 5.49
CA SER A 190 22.42 11.84 6.46
C SER A 190 23.31 10.72 5.93
N ALA A 191 24.21 10.20 6.76
CA ALA A 191 25.07 9.06 6.41
C ALA A 191 24.27 7.77 6.17
N ALA A 192 23.01 7.71 6.64
CA ALA A 192 22.10 6.60 6.39
C ALA A 192 21.30 6.75 5.08
N ALA A 193 21.46 7.86 4.36
CA ALA A 193 20.82 8.06 3.07
C ALA A 193 21.62 7.36 1.97
N GLU A 194 20.97 6.46 1.24
CA GLU A 194 21.60 5.68 0.18
C GLU A 194 20.86 5.88 -1.15
N LEU A 195 21.60 6.01 -2.25
CA LEU A 195 21.03 6.00 -3.59
C LEU A 195 21.07 4.58 -4.16
N VAL A 196 19.89 4.00 -4.38
CA VAL A 196 19.75 2.62 -4.88
C VAL A 196 19.10 2.62 -6.26
N GLN A 197 19.49 1.68 -7.12
CA GLN A 197 18.80 1.43 -8.38
C GLN A 197 17.64 0.46 -8.16
N SER A 198 16.44 0.84 -8.55
CA SER A 198 15.27 -0.04 -8.47
C SER A 198 14.35 0.16 -9.68
N PRO A 199 13.61 -0.87 -10.11
CA PRO A 199 12.60 -0.74 -11.17
C PRO A 199 11.46 0.20 -10.79
N SER A 200 11.11 1.10 -11.70
CA SER A 200 9.96 2.00 -11.57
C SER A 200 9.17 2.07 -12.86
N LEU A 201 7.87 2.33 -12.73
CA LEU A 201 7.01 2.64 -13.86
C LEU A 201 7.23 4.09 -14.28
N ILE A 202 7.82 4.31 -15.46
CA ILE A 202 8.00 5.63 -16.06
C ILE A 202 7.31 5.64 -17.41
N GLY A 203 6.21 6.39 -17.51
CA GLY A 203 5.36 6.39 -18.69
C GLY A 203 4.73 5.00 -18.92
N ALA A 204 4.99 4.41 -20.09
CA ALA A 204 4.45 3.10 -20.47
C ALA A 204 5.44 1.93 -20.25
N GLN A 205 6.59 2.17 -19.61
CA GLN A 205 7.64 1.17 -19.44
C GLN A 205 8.15 1.11 -18.00
N VAL A 206 8.61 -0.07 -17.61
CA VAL A 206 9.38 -0.28 -16.39
C VAL A 206 10.84 -0.04 -16.72
N VAL A 207 11.47 0.86 -15.97
CA VAL A 207 12.89 1.20 -16.13
C VAL A 207 13.57 1.24 -14.77
N ARG A 208 14.84 0.85 -14.71
CA ARG A 208 15.64 1.09 -13.51
C ARG A 208 15.90 2.58 -13.37
N THR A 209 15.62 3.11 -12.19
CA THR A 209 15.90 4.50 -11.86
C THR A 209 16.46 4.59 -10.45
N THR A 210 17.01 5.76 -10.15
CA THR A 210 17.63 6.04 -8.86
C THR A 210 16.56 6.41 -7.84
N PHE A 211 16.48 5.63 -6.77
CA PHE A 211 15.68 5.90 -5.60
C PHE A 211 16.57 6.31 -4.43
N LEU A 212 16.01 7.11 -3.53
CA LEU A 212 16.58 7.40 -2.23
C LEU A 212 16.03 6.40 -1.21
N PHE A 213 16.93 5.65 -0.58
CA PHE A 213 16.67 4.87 0.61
C PHE A 213 17.12 5.63 1.86
N HIS A 214 16.36 5.52 2.93
CA HIS A 214 16.74 5.99 4.26
C HIS A 214 15.93 5.20 5.30
N PRO A 215 16.47 4.85 6.49
CA PRO A 215 15.74 4.08 7.50
C PRO A 215 14.43 4.71 7.98
N ASN A 216 14.31 6.03 7.88
CA ASN A 216 13.09 6.75 8.23
C ASN A 216 12.00 6.68 7.13
N LEU A 217 12.33 6.23 5.93
CA LEU A 217 11.37 6.05 4.84
C LEU A 217 10.84 4.63 4.84
N GLN A 218 9.53 4.47 4.59
CA GLN A 218 8.93 3.14 4.51
C GLN A 218 9.27 2.39 3.23
N GLU A 219 9.52 3.12 2.16
CA GLU A 219 9.98 2.58 0.89
C GLU A 219 11.00 3.54 0.28
N ALA A 220 11.83 3.03 -0.62
CA ALA A 220 12.73 3.91 -1.36
C ALA A 220 11.90 4.88 -2.22
N VAL A 221 12.31 6.15 -2.28
CA VAL A 221 11.56 7.22 -2.96
C VAL A 221 12.37 7.79 -4.13
N ALA A 222 11.81 7.78 -5.34
CA ALA A 222 12.46 8.38 -6.52
C ALA A 222 12.05 9.84 -6.74
N PHE A 223 10.81 10.21 -6.36
CA PHE A 223 10.23 11.53 -6.63
C PHE A 223 9.50 12.09 -5.42
N VAL A 224 9.59 13.40 -5.22
CA VAL A 224 8.76 14.18 -4.28
C VAL A 224 8.17 15.36 -5.04
N ASP A 225 6.85 15.51 -5.05
CA ASP A 225 6.12 16.53 -5.81
C ASP A 225 6.50 16.60 -7.31
N GLY A 226 6.76 15.43 -7.90
CA GLY A 226 7.18 15.26 -9.29
C GLY A 226 8.64 15.65 -9.56
N VAL A 227 9.44 15.95 -8.52
CA VAL A 227 10.86 16.27 -8.64
C VAL A 227 11.70 15.01 -8.37
N PRO A 228 12.58 14.59 -9.30
CA PRO A 228 13.47 13.45 -9.07
C PRO A 228 14.52 13.76 -8.00
N LEU A 229 14.55 12.96 -6.92
CA LEU A 229 15.43 13.21 -5.78
C LEU A 229 16.92 13.06 -6.12
N HIS A 230 17.27 12.17 -7.05
CA HIS A 230 18.68 11.99 -7.45
C HIS A 230 19.28 13.27 -8.05
N ALA A 231 18.49 14.05 -8.80
CA ALA A 231 18.95 15.31 -9.38
C ALA A 231 19.16 16.38 -8.30
N VAL A 232 18.26 16.42 -7.31
CA VAL A 232 18.36 17.32 -6.16
C VAL A 232 19.61 16.98 -5.34
N LEU A 233 19.83 15.72 -5.02
CA LEU A 233 20.98 15.26 -4.23
C LEU A 233 22.31 15.47 -4.95
N ALA A 234 22.37 15.22 -6.27
CA ALA A 234 23.55 15.53 -7.08
C ALA A 234 23.85 17.05 -7.12
N SER A 235 22.82 17.89 -7.05
CA SER A 235 22.99 19.35 -6.97
C SER A 235 23.43 19.82 -5.58
N MET A 236 23.05 19.13 -4.50
CA MET A 236 23.47 19.47 -3.14
C MET A 236 24.95 19.18 -2.87
N SER A 237 25.54 18.20 -3.56
CA SER A 237 27.00 18.01 -3.53
C SER A 237 27.76 19.08 -4.33
N THR A 238 27.07 19.89 -5.14
CA THR A 238 27.67 20.89 -6.05
C THR A 238 27.28 22.35 -5.77
N LEU A 239 26.21 22.65 -5.03
CA LEU A 239 25.70 24.02 -4.88
C LEU A 239 25.94 24.61 -3.50
N SER A 240 27.02 25.40 -3.41
CA SER A 240 27.24 26.38 -2.36
C SER A 240 26.57 27.74 -2.61
N THR A 241 26.07 28.09 -3.82
CA THR A 241 25.57 29.47 -4.02
C THR A 241 24.63 29.66 -5.22
N ALA A 242 23.66 30.56 -4.99
CA ALA A 242 23.09 31.56 -5.89
C ALA A 242 21.69 31.28 -6.50
N LEU A 243 20.71 32.08 -6.05
CA LEU A 243 19.40 32.25 -6.70
C LEU A 243 18.99 33.73 -6.64
N ARG A 244 18.84 34.39 -7.80
CA ARG A 244 18.01 35.60 -7.93
C ARG A 244 17.22 35.63 -9.25
N THR A 245 15.91 35.88 -9.08
CA THR A 245 14.93 36.55 -9.96
C THR A 245 14.63 35.96 -11.34
N ASP A 246 13.73 34.96 -11.37
CA ASP A 246 12.86 34.61 -12.51
C ASP A 246 11.52 34.07 -11.94
N ARG A 247 10.38 34.26 -12.60
CA ARG A 247 9.09 33.70 -12.15
C ARG A 247 9.05 32.17 -12.27
N ASN A 248 9.79 31.60 -13.23
CA ASN A 248 10.10 30.17 -13.24
C ASN A 248 10.99 29.75 -12.08
N LEU A 249 11.73 30.69 -11.47
CA LEU A 249 12.47 30.46 -10.25
C LEU A 249 11.54 30.34 -9.05
N ALA A 250 10.48 31.14 -8.96
CA ALA A 250 9.54 31.10 -7.85
C ALA A 250 8.84 29.72 -7.74
N ASN A 251 8.32 29.18 -8.85
CA ASN A 251 7.78 27.81 -8.87
C ASN A 251 8.84 26.74 -8.60
N ARG A 252 10.06 26.94 -9.10
CA ARG A 252 11.20 26.06 -8.77
C ARG A 252 11.58 26.15 -7.29
N MET A 253 11.45 27.32 -6.67
CA MET A 253 11.75 27.61 -5.28
C MET A 253 10.69 27.00 -4.35
N GLU A 254 9.41 27.12 -4.68
CA GLU A 254 8.32 26.51 -3.92
C GLU A 254 8.47 24.98 -3.91
N LYS A 255 8.70 24.36 -5.08
CA LYS A 255 8.99 22.92 -5.16
C LYS A 255 10.29 22.55 -4.45
N ALA A 256 11.35 23.36 -4.56
CA ALA A 256 12.61 23.11 -3.87
C ALA A 256 12.44 23.19 -2.35
N LEU A 257 11.65 24.14 -1.83
CA LEU A 257 11.34 24.26 -0.40
C LEU A 257 10.45 23.11 0.09
N ALA A 258 9.50 22.66 -0.74
CA ALA A 258 8.68 21.48 -0.43
C ALA A 258 9.54 20.21 -0.33
N VAL A 259 10.42 19.99 -1.31
CA VAL A 259 11.38 18.87 -1.32
C VAL A 259 12.36 18.97 -0.14
N LEU A 260 12.95 20.15 0.10
CA LEU A 260 13.85 20.37 1.24
C LEU A 260 13.14 20.12 2.58
N GLY A 261 11.93 20.63 2.73
CA GLY A 261 11.13 20.41 3.93
C GLY A 261 10.79 18.93 4.13
N TRP A 262 10.52 18.22 3.05
CA TRP A 262 10.33 16.77 3.09
C TRP A 262 11.62 16.04 3.48
N LEU A 263 12.76 16.39 2.89
CA LEU A 263 14.07 15.80 3.21
C LEU A 263 14.44 16.03 4.67
N TRP A 264 14.22 17.25 5.18
CA TRP A 264 14.49 17.64 6.57
C TRP A 264 13.59 16.90 7.56
N ARG A 265 12.27 16.90 7.33
CA ARG A 265 11.31 16.19 8.19
C ARG A 265 11.59 14.69 8.23
N ASN A 266 12.09 14.12 7.14
CA ASN A 266 12.45 12.70 7.08
C ASN A 266 13.85 12.39 7.61
N GLY A 267 14.60 13.39 8.10
CA GLY A 267 15.97 13.21 8.61
C GLY A 267 16.98 12.81 7.54
N ILE A 268 16.62 12.95 6.26
CA ILE A 268 17.50 12.67 5.13
C ILE A 268 18.53 13.79 5.01
N VAL A 269 18.09 15.03 5.24
CA VAL A 269 18.97 16.19 5.39
C VAL A 269 18.97 16.60 6.86
N THR A 270 20.15 16.82 7.41
CA THR A 270 20.37 17.18 8.81
C THR A 270 21.22 18.45 8.92
N ALA A 271 21.31 19.03 10.12
CA ALA A 271 22.21 20.14 10.37
C ALA A 271 23.68 19.69 10.20
N GLY A 272 24.42 20.35 9.33
CA GLY A 272 25.85 20.17 9.15
C GLY A 272 26.66 20.93 10.21
N LEU A 273 27.88 20.47 10.46
CA LEU A 273 28.86 21.20 11.28
C LEU A 273 29.49 22.32 10.45
N GLU A 274 29.66 23.51 11.03
CA GLU A 274 30.51 24.54 10.44
C GLU A 274 31.93 23.99 10.27
N ALA A 275 32.51 24.15 9.08
CA ALA A 275 33.94 23.91 8.91
C ALA A 275 34.69 24.88 9.84
N PRO A 276 35.65 24.41 10.66
CA PRO A 276 36.39 25.29 11.56
C PRO A 276 37.06 26.39 10.73
N ALA A 277 36.77 27.64 11.08
CA ALA A 277 37.31 28.81 10.42
C ALA A 277 38.84 28.67 10.33
N THR A 278 39.34 28.50 9.10
CA THR A 278 40.77 28.50 8.85
C THR A 278 41.34 29.79 9.40
N ALA A 279 42.21 29.66 10.40
CA ALA A 279 42.84 30.76 11.10
C ALA A 279 43.41 31.73 10.07
N ARG A 280 42.79 32.91 9.96
CA ARG A 280 43.36 34.06 9.25
C ARG A 280 44.73 34.33 9.88
N ARG A 281 45.80 33.92 9.20
CA ARG A 281 47.14 34.39 9.47
C ARG A 281 47.11 35.91 9.30
N ARG A 282 47.15 36.63 10.42
CA ARG A 282 47.50 38.04 10.44
C ARG A 282 49.01 38.12 10.20
N SER A 283 49.39 38.70 9.06
CA SER A 283 50.68 39.36 8.87
C SER A 283 50.74 40.63 9.72
#